data_AF-A0A6G0Y4K2-F1
#
_entry.id   AF-A0A6G0Y4K2-F1
#
_cell.length_a   1.000
_cell.length_b   1.000
_cell.length_c   1.000
_cell.angle_alpha   90.00
_cell.angle_beta   90.00
_cell.angle_gamma   90.00
#
_symmetry.space_group_name_H-M   'P 1'
#
loop_
_entity.id
_entity.type
_entity.pdbx_description
1 polymer ?
#
loop_
_entity_poly.entity_id
_entity_poly.type
_entity_poly.pdbx_seq_one_letter_code
_entity_poly.pdbx_strand_id
1 'polypeptide(L)' 'MYQIDDVEAASLLYILYKRRQRRTKTKTLQPRRYWVHPLNLKRPSEGQFQLSLVQQDLTKQLTCLRVPISPEERLTVTLR' A
#
# COMPACT_ATOMS: atom_id res chain seq x y z
N MET A 1 42.79 -1.96 -3.06
CA MET A 1 41.78 -1.66 -4.09
C MET A 1 40.81 -2.83 -4.06
N TYR A 2 39.54 -2.65 -3.69
CA TYR A 2 38.57 -3.76 -3.66
C TYR A 2 38.30 -4.19 -5.11
N GLN A 3 38.64 -5.42 -5.45
CA GLN A 3 38.36 -6.01 -6.76
C GLN A 3 37.02 -6.71 -6.66
N ILE A 4 36.02 -6.17 -7.36
CA ILE A 4 34.68 -6.75 -7.45
C ILE A 4 34.80 -8.07 -8.20
N ASP A 5 34.26 -9.15 -7.64
CA ASP A 5 34.20 -10.44 -8.32
C ASP A 5 33.07 -10.47 -9.37
N ASP A 6 33.10 -11.46 -10.26
CA ASP A 6 32.12 -11.53 -11.36
C ASP A 6 30.68 -11.74 -10.86
N VAL A 7 30.52 -12.33 -9.67
CA VAL A 7 29.21 -12.60 -9.05
C VAL A 7 28.61 -11.31 -8.49
N GLU A 8 29.41 -10.52 -7.82
CA GLU A 8 29.10 -9.17 -7.34
C GLU A 8 28.80 -8.24 -8.51
N ALA A 9 29.62 -8.28 -9.57
CA ALA A 9 29.39 -7.52 -10.79
C ALA A 9 28.04 -7.88 -11.45
N ALA A 10 27.74 -9.17 -11.59
CA ALA A 10 26.47 -9.64 -12.14
C ALA A 10 25.28 -9.25 -11.25
N SER A 11 25.43 -9.35 -9.93
CA SER A 11 24.41 -8.96 -8.95
C SER A 11 24.11 -7.47 -9.00
N LEU A 12 25.15 -6.64 -9.05
CA LEU A 12 25.03 -5.19 -9.22
C LEU A 12 24.37 -4.83 -10.54
N LEU A 13 24.77 -5.46 -11.64
CA LEU A 13 24.18 -5.25 -12.96
C LEU A 13 22.68 -5.60 -12.96
N TYR A 14 22.30 -6.71 -12.33
CA TYR A 14 20.89 -7.12 -12.20
C TYR A 14 20.07 -6.12 -11.39
N ILE A 15 20.59 -5.64 -10.25
CA ILE A 15 19.92 -4.63 -9.41
C ILE A 15 19.72 -3.32 -10.19
N LEU A 16 20.76 -2.85 -10.90
CA LEU A 16 20.70 -1.64 -11.72
C LEU A 16 19.68 -1.79 -12.86
N TYR A 17 19.66 -2.95 -13.51
CA TYR A 17 18.69 -3.29 -14.55
C TYR A 17 17.23 -3.25 -14.01
N LYS A 18 16.96 -3.90 -12.88
CA LYS A 18 15.63 -3.87 -12.23
C LYS A 18 15.23 -2.46 -11.82
N ARG A 19 16.16 -1.66 -11.31
CA ARG A 19 15.91 -0.25 -10.93
C ARG A 19 15.55 0.61 -12.14
N ARG A 20 16.21 0.39 -13.29
CA ARG A 20 15.87 1.05 -14.57
C ARG A 20 14.47 0.69 -15.05
N GLN A 21 14.09 -0.59 -15.00
CA GLN A 21 12.73 -1.01 -15.37
C GLN A 21 11.65 -0.41 -14.46
N ARG A 22 11.91 -0.24 -13.16
CA ARG A 22 10.96 0.42 -12.25
C ARG A 22 10.75 1.89 -12.61
N ARG A 23 11.82 2.61 -12.99
CA ARG A 23 11.75 4.01 -13.43
C ARG A 23 10.98 4.21 -14.73
N THR A 24 11.02 3.25 -15.65
CA THR A 24 10.21 3.30 -16.88
C THR A 24 8.75 2.94 -16.61
N LYS A 25 8.47 2.02 -15.67
CA LYS A 25 7.10 1.72 -15.22
C LYS A 25 6.46 2.84 -14.41
N THR A 26 7.19 3.55 -13.55
CA THR A 26 6.63 4.67 -12.78
C THR A 26 6.30 5.89 -13.63
N LYS A 27 7.03 6.12 -14.74
CA LYS A 27 6.72 7.19 -15.70
C LYS A 27 5.50 6.92 -16.59
N THR A 28 5.10 5.65 -16.77
CA THR A 28 3.95 5.24 -17.61
C THR A 28 2.66 5.13 -16.82
N LEU A 29 2.70 5.19 -15.49
CA LEU A 29 1.53 5.39 -14.66
C LEU A 29 1.14 6.87 -14.75
N GLN A 30 0.43 7.22 -15.83
CA GLN A 30 -0.44 8.40 -15.86
C GLN A 30 -1.10 8.55 -14.48
N PRO A 31 -1.04 9.73 -13.83
CA PRO A 31 -1.72 9.92 -12.56
C PRO A 31 -3.18 9.55 -12.79
N ARG A 32 -3.63 8.46 -12.15
CA ARG A 32 -5.02 8.01 -12.27
C ARG A 32 -5.87 9.19 -11.83
N ARG A 33 -6.64 9.78 -12.75
CA ARG A 33 -7.68 10.76 -12.40
C ARG A 33 -8.74 10.00 -11.61
N TYR A 34 -8.60 10.01 -10.30
CA TYR A 34 -9.62 9.50 -9.40
C TYR A 34 -10.76 10.51 -9.41
N TRP A 35 -11.98 10.06 -9.73
CA TRP A 35 -13.17 10.87 -9.53
C TRP A 35 -13.34 11.06 -8.02
N VAL A 36 -13.01 12.25 -7.52
CA VAL A 36 -13.36 12.67 -6.16
C VAL A 36 -14.74 13.28 -6.21
N HIS A 37 -15.70 12.66 -5.55
CA HIS A 37 -16.99 13.30 -5.33
C HIS A 37 -16.79 14.65 -4.59
N PRO A 38 -17.47 15.75 -4.94
CA PRO A 38 -17.26 17.07 -4.32
C PRO A 38 -17.30 17.08 -2.79
N LEU A 39 -18.13 16.22 -2.19
CA LEU A 39 -18.17 15.98 -0.75
C LEU A 39 -16.79 15.59 -0.17
N ASN A 40 -15.99 14.82 -0.90
CA ASN A 40 -14.67 14.36 -0.49
C ASN A 40 -13.56 15.40 -0.73
N LEU A 41 -13.84 16.51 -1.44
CA LEU A 41 -12.88 17.61 -1.60
C LEU A 41 -12.57 18.30 -0.27
N LYS A 42 -13.55 18.30 0.65
CA LYS A 42 -13.41 18.86 2.00
C LYS A 42 -12.74 17.92 2.98
N ARG A 43 -12.49 16.66 2.60
CA ARG A 43 -11.90 15.65 3.50
C ARG A 43 -10.57 16.11 4.11
N PRO A 44 -9.64 16.78 3.40
CA PRO A 44 -8.39 17.24 4.01
C PRO A 44 -8.57 18.27 5.13
N SER A 45 -9.62 19.09 5.06
CA SER A 45 -9.90 20.17 6.02
C SER A 45 -10.89 19.77 7.12
N GLU A 46 -11.89 18.95 6.81
CA GLU A 46 -13.03 18.66 7.69
C GLU A 46 -13.12 17.20 8.12
N GLY A 47 -12.43 16.27 7.44
CA GLY A 47 -12.56 14.82 7.65
C GLY A 47 -11.24 14.08 7.77
N GLN A 48 -10.12 14.79 7.88
CA GLN A 48 -8.82 14.19 8.03
C GLN A 48 -8.66 13.84 9.50
N PHE A 49 -8.93 12.58 9.83
CA PHE A 49 -8.50 12.00 11.10
C PHE A 49 -7.00 12.26 11.21
N GLN A 50 -6.61 13.11 12.16
CA GLN A 50 -5.23 13.46 12.42
C GLN A 50 -4.54 12.19 12.96
N LEU A 51 -3.92 11.43 12.05
CA LEU A 51 -3.10 10.26 12.37
C LEU A 51 -1.83 10.65 13.16
N SER A 52 -1.62 11.93 13.50
CA SER A 52 -0.55 12.35 14.41
C SER A 52 -0.70 11.74 15.81
N LEU A 53 -1.91 11.35 16.22
CA LEU A 53 -2.16 10.59 17.45
C LEU A 53 -1.87 9.07 17.32
N VAL A 54 -1.49 8.62 16.11
CA VAL A 54 -1.49 7.21 15.71
C VAL A 54 -0.06 6.67 15.49
N GLN A 55 0.97 7.37 15.97
CA GLN A 55 2.33 6.81 16.01
C GLN A 55 2.48 5.60 16.94
N GLN A 56 1.46 5.27 17.73
CA GLN A 56 1.37 3.99 18.42
C GLN A 56 0.66 2.98 17.52
N ASP A 57 1.27 1.80 17.35
CA ASP A 57 0.72 0.68 16.60
C ASP A 57 -0.76 0.47 16.95
N LEU A 58 -1.67 0.85 16.03
CA LEU A 58 -3.09 0.58 16.20
C LEU A 58 -3.32 -0.91 16.12
N THR A 59 -3.31 -1.57 17.26
CA THR A 59 -3.85 -2.92 17.38
C THR A 59 -5.37 -2.82 17.25
N LYS A 60 -5.95 -3.57 16.32
CA LYS A 60 -7.41 -3.70 16.21
C LYS A 60 -7.95 -4.21 17.54
N GLN A 61 -8.66 -3.35 18.28
CA GLN A 61 -9.39 -3.81 19.46
C GLN A 61 -10.68 -4.50 19.00
N LEU A 62 -10.85 -5.75 19.42
CA LEU A 62 -12.13 -6.44 19.33
C LEU A 62 -13.08 -5.80 20.34
N THR A 63 -13.94 -4.91 19.85
CA THR A 63 -15.04 -4.36 20.65
C THR A 63 -16.27 -5.24 20.50
N CYS A 64 -17.11 -5.33 21.53
CA CYS A 64 -18.42 -6.00 21.47
C CYS A 64 -19.37 -5.39 20.41
N LEU A 65 -19.00 -4.24 19.86
CA LEU A 65 -19.69 -3.55 18.76
C LEU A 65 -19.36 -4.12 17.37
N ARG A 66 -18.35 -4.99 17.26
CA ARG A 66 -17.97 -5.68 16.03
C ARG A 66 -17.72 -7.16 16.32
N VAL A 67 -18.80 -7.92 16.40
CA VAL A 67 -18.70 -9.38 16.38
C VAL A 67 -18.15 -9.79 15.00
N PRO A 68 -16.98 -10.44 14.93
CA PRO A 68 -16.47 -10.93 13.67
C PRO A 68 -17.43 -12.00 13.14
N ILE A 69 -17.79 -11.87 11.87
CA ILE A 69 -18.63 -12.83 11.15
C ILE A 69 -17.95 -14.20 11.19
N SER A 70 -18.71 -15.25 11.49
CA SER A 70 -18.16 -16.59 11.62
C SER A 70 -17.62 -17.09 10.27
N PRO A 71 -16.68 -18.06 10.25
CA PRO A 71 -16.20 -18.65 9.01
C PRO A 71 -17.32 -19.19 8.11
N GLU A 72 -18.37 -19.77 8.71
CA GLU A 72 -19.53 -20.34 8.01
C GLU A 72 -20.38 -19.24 7.34
N GLU A 73 -20.63 -18.15 8.05
CA GLU A 73 -21.34 -16.99 7.54
C GLU A 73 -20.55 -16.31 6.39
N ARG A 74 -19.22 -16.25 6.50
CA ARG A 74 -18.35 -15.74 5.43
C ARG A 74 -18.44 -16.57 4.15
N LEU A 75 -18.49 -17.89 4.27
CA LEU A 75 -18.64 -18.80 3.11
C LEU A 75 -19.98 -18.56 2.42
N THR A 76 -21.05 -18.37 3.19
CA THR A 76 -22.40 -18.12 2.65
C THR A 76 -22.47 -16.80 1.87
N VAL A 77 -21.79 -15.75 2.34
CA VAL A 77 -21.71 -14.47 1.61
C VAL A 77 -20.87 -14.60 0.32
N THR A 78 -19.82 -15.43 0.34
CA THR A 78 -18.91 -15.59 -0.80
C THR A 78 -19.53 -16.39 -1.94
N LEU A 79 -20.47 -17.29 -1.63
CA LEU A 79 -21.12 -18.18 -2.59
C LEU A 79 -22.43 -17.61 -3.19
N ARG A 80 -22.82 -16.39 -2.82
CA ARG A 80 -23.95 -15.64 -3.40
C ARG A 80 -23.48 -14.72 -4.52
#